data_AF-A0AAU6KVQ4-F1
#
_entry.id   AF-A0AAU6KVQ4-F1
#
_cell.length_a   1.000
_cell.length_b   1.000
_cell.length_c   1.000
_cell.angle_alpha   90.00
_cell.angle_beta   90.00
_cell.angle_gamma   90.00
#
_symmetry.space_group_name_H-M   'P 1'
#
loop_
_entity.id
_entity.type
_entity.pdbx_description
1 polymer ?
#
loop_
_entity_poly.entity_id
_entity_poly.type
_entity_poly.pdbx_seq_one_letter_code
_entity_poly.pdbx_strand_id
1 'polypeptide(L)' 'MIELYVLNVPEFRAFIDQGAKVADEVHNVGNYVQLCGKKTLIIDRREAGVRPAVWYSAIGALRHGKIAQFDRDALRVEPE' A
#
# COMPACT_ATOMS: atom_id res chain seq x y z
N MET A 1 -12.75 3.69 6.74
CA MET A 1 -11.49 2.94 6.97
C MET A 1 -10.87 2.80 5.60
N ILE A 2 -9.64 3.29 5.41
CA ILE A 2 -8.90 3.18 4.14
C ILE A 2 -8.75 1.72 3.78
N GLU A 3 -8.96 1.38 2.52
CA GLU A 3 -8.73 0.04 1.98
C GLU A 3 -7.85 0.13 0.73
N LEU A 4 -6.57 -0.21 0.88
CA LEU A 4 -5.59 -0.25 -0.21
C LEU A 4 -5.41 -1.69 -0.70
N TYR A 5 -5.61 -1.93 -1.99
CA TYR A 5 -5.44 -3.23 -2.61
C TYR A 5 -4.16 -3.27 -3.44
N VAL A 6 -3.34 -4.29 -3.19
CA VAL A 6 -2.07 -4.56 -3.89
C VAL A 6 -2.12 -5.96 -4.49
N LEU A 7 -1.62 -6.16 -5.70
CA LEU A 7 -1.59 -7.51 -6.30
C LEU A 7 -0.74 -8.46 -5.45
N ASN A 8 -1.27 -9.65 -5.15
CA ASN A 8 -0.60 -10.67 -4.36
C ASN A 8 0.32 -11.54 -5.25
N VAL A 9 1.38 -10.91 -5.76
CA VAL A 9 2.44 -11.57 -6.55
C VAL A 9 3.82 -11.26 -5.98
N PRO A 10 4.85 -12.08 -6.23
CA PRO A 10 6.17 -11.94 -5.61
C PRO A 10 6.80 -10.56 -5.77
N GLU A 11 6.54 -9.88 -6.89
CA GLU A 11 7.07 -8.57 -7.22
C GLU A 11 6.66 -7.50 -6.20
N PHE A 12 5.44 -7.58 -5.66
CA PHE A 12 4.93 -6.63 -4.67
C PHE A 12 5.17 -7.05 -3.24
N ARG A 13 5.83 -8.20 -3.00
CA ARG A 13 5.96 -8.77 -1.65
C ARG A 13 6.58 -7.79 -0.66
N ALA A 14 7.69 -7.15 -1.03
CA ALA A 14 8.36 -6.18 -0.16
C ALA A 14 7.53 -4.91 0.10
N PHE A 15 6.71 -4.48 -0.86
CA PHE A 15 5.75 -3.38 -0.66
C PHE A 15 4.65 -3.80 0.33
N ILE A 16 4.08 -4.99 0.15
CA ILE A 16 3.05 -5.56 1.02
C ILE A 16 3.59 -5.73 2.44
N ASP A 17 4.80 -6.27 2.58
CA ASP A 17 5.42 -6.50 3.88
C ASP A 17 5.67 -5.19 4.64
N GLN A 18 6.03 -4.09 3.96
CA GLN A 18 6.10 -2.78 4.62
C GLN A 18 4.73 -2.18 4.91
N GLY A 19 3.78 -2.29 3.96
CA GLY A 19 2.41 -1.85 4.17
C GLY A 19 1.75 -2.54 5.37
N ALA A 20 2.01 -3.83 5.56
CA ALA A 20 1.52 -4.62 6.69
C ALA A 20 2.03 -4.15 8.06
N LYS A 21 3.19 -3.48 8.13
CA LYS A 21 3.70 -2.92 9.40
C LYS A 21 2.96 -1.67 9.85
N VAL A 22 2.33 -0.96 8.92
CA VAL A 22 1.66 0.32 9.17
C VAL A 22 0.14 0.23 9.05
N ALA A 23 -0.37 -0.84 8.45
CA ALA A 23 -1.79 -1.14 8.39
C ALA A 23 -2.31 -1.62 9.76
N ASP A 24 -3.56 -1.28 10.07
CA ASP A 24 -4.26 -1.81 11.25
C ASP A 24 -4.69 -3.27 11.02
N GLU A 25 -5.04 -3.62 9.78
CA GLU A 25 -5.47 -4.97 9.40
C GLU A 25 -4.96 -5.33 8.00
N VAL A 26 -4.71 -6.62 7.77
CA VAL A 26 -4.23 -7.16 6.49
C VAL A 26 -5.04 -8.39 6.12
N HIS A 27 -5.62 -8.38 4.93
CA HIS A 27 -6.48 -9.48 4.44
C HIS A 27 -6.03 -9.95 3.06
N ASN A 28 -6.15 -11.26 2.79
CA ASN A 28 -5.99 -11.79 1.44
C ASN A 28 -7.37 -11.81 0.77
N VAL A 29 -7.51 -11.11 -0.37
CA VAL A 29 -8.76 -10.97 -1.12
C VAL A 29 -8.53 -11.39 -2.57
N GLY A 30 -8.77 -12.67 -2.85
CA GLY A 30 -8.49 -13.26 -4.17
C GLY A 30 -7.01 -13.08 -4.55
N ASN A 31 -6.76 -12.42 -5.68
CA ASN A 31 -5.41 -12.12 -6.18
C ASN A 31 -4.81 -10.82 -5.59
N TYR A 32 -5.40 -10.27 -4.53
CA TYR A 32 -4.95 -9.05 -3.89
C TYR A 32 -4.66 -9.27 -2.40
N VAL A 33 -3.76 -8.47 -1.86
CA VAL A 33 -3.66 -8.18 -0.43
C VAL A 33 -4.32 -6.84 -0.18
N GLN A 34 -5.24 -6.80 0.78
CA GLN A 34 -5.90 -5.60 1.25
C GLN A 34 -5.21 -5.12 2.53
N LEU A 35 -4.75 -3.87 2.53
CA LEU A 35 -4.16 -3.17 3.65
C LEU A 35 -5.17 -2.14 4.17
N CYS A 36 -5.63 -2.31 5.40
CA CYS A 36 -6.66 -1.46 6.00
C CYS A 36 -6.08 -0.49 7.03
N GLY A 37 -6.53 0.76 7.00
CA GLY A 37 -6.11 1.80 7.94
C GLY A 37 -7.27 2.65 8.45
N LYS A 38 -7.37 2.83 9.77
CA LYS A 38 -8.32 3.75 10.42
C LYS A 38 -7.85 5.20 10.35
N LYS A 39 -6.53 5.41 10.25
CA LYS A 39 -5.86 6.70 10.09
C LYS A 39 -5.05 6.72 8.79
N THR A 40 -4.32 7.80 8.56
CA THR A 40 -3.39 7.91 7.42
C THR A 40 -2.44 6.71 7.36
N LEU A 41 -2.38 6.05 6.20
CA LEU A 41 -1.37 5.04 5.90
C LEU A 41 -0.17 5.72 5.25
N ILE A 42 1.03 5.43 5.74
CA ILE A 42 2.28 5.94 5.18
C ILE A 42 3.23 4.77 4.96
N ILE A 43 3.53 4.45 3.71
CA ILE A 43 4.52 3.45 3.33
C ILE A 43 5.75 4.20 2.83
N ASP A 44 6.90 4.03 3.50
CA ASP A 44 8.18 4.61 3.05
C ASP A 44 8.77 3.74 1.94
N ARG A 45 9.11 4.37 0.81
CA ARG A 45 9.64 3.67 -0.37
C ARG A 45 11.02 3.08 -0.12
N ARG A 46 11.87 3.77 0.64
CA ARG A 46 13.25 3.35 0.92
C ARG A 46 13.25 2.12 1.81
N GLU A 47 12.33 2.08 2.77
CA GLU A 47 12.09 0.91 3.62
C GLU A 47 11.48 -0.26 2.83
N ALA A 48 10.65 0.01 1.83
CA ALA A 48 10.09 -1.03 0.95
C ALA A 48 11.13 -1.63 0.00
N GLY A 49 12.18 -0.90 -0.35
CA GLY A 49 13.29 -1.41 -1.16
C GLY A 49 12.91 -1.86 -2.59
N VAL A 50 11.70 -1.53 -3.06
CA VAL A 50 11.21 -1.97 -4.36
C VAL A 50 11.74 -1.11 -5.52
N ARG A 51 11.87 -1.72 -6.71
CA ARG A 51 12.24 -1.01 -7.93
C ARG A 51 11.22 0.08 -8.27
N PRO A 52 11.61 1.20 -8.90
CA PRO A 52 10.68 2.30 -9.23
C PRO A 52 9.43 1.84 -10.00
N ALA A 53 9.57 0.97 -11.00
CA ALA A 53 8.44 0.47 -11.77
C ALA A 53 7.43 -0.30 -10.89
N VAL A 54 7.93 -1.16 -9.98
CA VAL A 54 7.08 -1.89 -9.04
C VAL A 54 6.38 -0.92 -8.09
N TRP A 55 7.11 0.07 -7.57
CA TRP A 55 6.54 1.06 -6.66
C TRP A 55 5.35 1.79 -7.26
N TYR A 56 5.51 2.41 -8.43
CA TYR A 56 4.45 3.19 -9.06
C TYR A 56 3.29 2.34 -9.62
N SER A 57 3.43 1.01 -9.62
CA SER A 57 2.38 0.06 -10.01
C SER A 57 1.75 -0.68 -8.82
N ALA A 58 2.11 -0.34 -7.57
CA ALA A 58 1.68 -1.09 -6.39
C ALA A 58 0.19 -0.94 -6.06
N ILE A 59 -0.47 0.12 -6.52
CA ILE A 59 -1.88 0.38 -6.21
C ILE A 59 -2.76 -0.30 -7.25
N GLY A 60 -3.39 -1.42 -6.87
CA GLY A 60 -4.40 -2.08 -7.68
C GLY A 60 -5.77 -1.43 -7.56
N ALA A 61 -6.16 -1.03 -6.35
CA ALA A 61 -7.36 -0.25 -6.07
C ALA A 61 -7.23 0.48 -4.73
N LEU A 62 -8.04 1.53 -4.55
CA LEU A 62 -8.17 2.27 -3.30
C LEU A 62 -9.64 2.58 -3.03
N ARG A 63 -10.10 2.35 -1.79
CA ARG A 63 -11.42 2.76 -1.31
C ARG A 63 -11.31 3.54 0.00
N HIS A 64 -12.28 4.43 0.23
CA HIS A 64 -12.44 5.20 1.47
C HIS A 64 -11.17 5.97 1.89
N GLY A 65 -10.40 6.41 0.91
CA GLY A 65 -9.17 7.14 1.12
C GLY A 65 -8.71 7.83 -0.15
N LYS A 66 -7.83 8.82 0.02
CA LYS A 66 -7.27 9.64 -1.03
C LYS A 66 -5.75 9.59 -0.96
N ILE A 67 -5.10 9.44 -2.12
CA ILE A 67 -3.65 9.56 -2.22
C ILE A 67 -3.27 11.03 -2.02
N ALA A 68 -2.63 11.34 -0.90
CA ALA A 68 -2.10 12.67 -0.60
C ALA A 68 -0.67 12.83 -1.13
N GLN A 69 0.07 11.73 -1.24
CA GLN A 69 1.44 11.67 -1.78
C GLN A 69 1.67 10.30 -2.40
N PHE A 70 2.27 10.26 -3.59
CA PHE A 70 2.81 9.04 -4.17
C PHE A 70 3.98 9.38 -5.08
N ASP A 71 5.17 9.45 -4.48
CA ASP A 71 6.38 9.91 -5.14
C ASP A 71 7.56 8.98 -4.82
N ARG A 72 8.79 9.49 -5.03
CA ARG A 72 10.02 8.71 -4.83
C ARG A 72 10.34 8.41 -3.37
N ASP A 73 9.63 9.05 -2.43
CA ASP A 73 9.93 9.02 -1.02
C ASP A 73 8.86 8.20 -0.27
N ALA A 74 7.57 8.45 -0.53
CA ALA A 74 6.49 7.75 0.19
C ALA A 74 5.17 7.63 -0.60
N LEU A 75 4.36 6.66 -0.16
CA LEU A 75 2.93 6.59 -0.44
C LEU A 75 2.20 7.01 0.84
N ARG A 76 1.43 8.10 0.76
CA ARG A 76 0.56 8.59 1.83
C ARG A 76 -0.88 8.53 1.38
N VAL A 77 -1.70 7.77 2.10
CA VAL A 77 -3.14 7.68 1.88
C VAL A 77 -3.84 8.21 3.11
N GLU A 78 -4.70 9.21 2.92
CA GLU A 78 -5.50 9.82 3.97
C GLU A 78 -6.95 9.32 3.90
N PRO A 79 -7.67 9.20 5.03
CA PRO A 79 -9.09 8.88 4.99
C PRO A 79 -9.87 9.95 4.21
N GLU A 80 -10.90 9.51 3.47
CA GLU A 80 -11.87 10.41 2.84
C GLU A 80 -12.95 10.87 3.83
#